data_AF-A0A1W9RWL6-F1
#
_entry.id   AF-A0A1W9RWL6-F1
#
_cell.length_a   1.000
_cell.length_b   1.000
_cell.length_c   1.000
_cell.angle_alpha   90.00
_cell.angle_beta   90.00
_cell.angle_gamma   90.00
#
_symmetry.space_group_name_H-M   'P 1'
#
loop_
_entity.id
_entity.type
_entity.pdbx_description
1 polymer ?
#
loop_
_entity_poly.entity_id
_entity_poly.type
_entity_poly.pdbx_seq_one_letter_code
_entity_poly.pdbx_strand_id
1 'polypeptide(L)'
;MSRLPFIFLVILFTPLYSQQVIDEALHPVGMSSNDIRFRVDKSSSDYYRLSVVDDVMESPLSLFSLTEGMAHKLHSNTAGEDVVYLSSLLDRKIRGSCKVSISRRRPFTNALRMLYSGLGGSLSDDEADYLWDEAHKLSIPLQKTLAVGVLGLAEAVRYRNLAFSSLTDDEVRFLKANAHRLLIEDTTTADESEEFITRQVLEISKKIDYVSLFKGGAVLSSAVSRMVHRLEEQGIYDIADTVSFRFPTPWGDIILGNGGCSDYTDTPLFLVDVGGNDRYNLRWRPFSIIVDLSGNDRYTARGDFSIATGYFGYQLIMDKSGDDMYIGGSASLGCGLFGVGMLTDEGGKNRFVGGSFTQGAGAFGIGLLVGGSGNDEYLSERYSQGFGFTGGAGAMIDMGGSDLYTVGRKYEDFREKSFFSCLSQGFGFGIRDEASGGTGVLFDFAGNDVYVGDYFVQGSSYWYALGILYDHSGNDRYLARRYSQGAGTHLTAGILLDREGNDYYTTWGVSQGCGHDLSVGMLVDLSGNDSYTATVLSQGAGNDNGFGILVDVEGNDIYSAARNNRVQGSGNKMRGFSSLGLLLDLSGEDTYSEGYENNAIYTSKQYGVMYDNEVEDFHWDY
;
A
#
# COMPACT_ATOMS: atom_id res chain seq x y z
N MET A 1 -6.83 -16.84 -5.96
CA MET A 1 -7.33 -16.85 -7.36
C MET A 1 -6.76 -15.62 -8.05
N SER A 2 -6.63 -15.63 -9.38
CA SER A 2 -6.48 -14.34 -10.09
C SER A 2 -7.80 -13.60 -9.91
N ARG A 3 -7.76 -12.35 -9.47
CA ARG A 3 -8.95 -11.51 -9.46
C ARG A 3 -9.43 -11.35 -10.91
N LEU A 4 -10.74 -11.27 -11.13
CA LEU A 4 -11.32 -11.28 -12.49
C LEU A 4 -10.62 -10.21 -13.36
N PRO A 5 -10.19 -10.53 -14.59
CA PRO A 5 -9.59 -9.53 -15.46
C PRO A 5 -10.65 -8.49 -15.84
N PHE A 6 -10.51 -7.28 -15.33
CA PHE A 6 -11.18 -6.11 -15.92
C PHE A 6 -10.56 -5.88 -17.30
N ILE A 7 -11.39 -5.60 -18.30
CA ILE A 7 -10.90 -5.26 -19.63
C ILE A 7 -10.47 -3.79 -19.59
N PHE A 8 -9.20 -3.54 -19.32
CA PHE A 8 -8.59 -2.25 -19.65
C PHE A 8 -8.54 -2.15 -21.18
N LEU A 9 -9.31 -1.22 -21.75
CA LEU A 9 -9.17 -0.87 -23.14
C LEU A 9 -7.94 0.03 -23.29
N VAL A 10 -6.75 -0.56 -23.35
CA VAL A 10 -5.55 0.17 -23.78
C VAL A 10 -5.65 0.38 -25.28
N ILE A 11 -6.19 1.52 -25.69
CA ILE A 11 -6.13 1.93 -27.09
C ILE A 11 -4.69 2.40 -27.35
N LEU A 12 -3.93 1.60 -28.08
CA LEU A 12 -2.58 1.95 -28.55
C LEU A 12 -2.68 3.08 -29.60
N PHE A 13 -2.67 4.33 -29.16
CA PHE A 13 -2.34 5.47 -30.01
C PHE A 13 -0.88 5.90 -29.83
N THR A 14 -0.40 6.74 -30.74
CA THR A 14 1.00 7.12 -30.81
C THR A 14 1.36 8.07 -29.66
N PRO A 15 2.48 7.86 -28.94
CA PRO A 15 2.93 8.70 -27.80
C PRO A 15 3.27 10.17 -28.15
N LEU A 16 2.94 10.62 -29.36
CA LEU A 16 3.18 11.99 -29.81
C LEU A 16 2.10 12.98 -29.37
N TYR A 17 0.88 12.55 -29.03
CA TYR A 17 -0.24 13.48 -28.87
C TYR A 17 -0.27 14.18 -27.50
N SER A 18 -0.18 13.43 -26.41
CA SER A 18 0.00 13.98 -25.05
C SER A 18 1.21 14.90 -24.95
N GLN A 19 2.32 14.50 -25.58
CA GLN A 19 3.53 15.29 -25.62
C GLN A 19 3.38 16.61 -26.37
N GLN A 20 2.63 16.61 -27.47
CA GLN A 20 2.33 17.83 -28.23
C GLN A 20 1.54 18.84 -27.39
N VAL A 21 0.50 18.39 -26.68
CA VAL A 21 -0.32 19.27 -25.84
C VAL A 21 0.50 19.89 -24.70
N ILE A 22 1.32 19.08 -24.03
CA ILE A 22 2.20 19.58 -22.96
C ILE A 22 3.26 20.54 -23.51
N ASP A 23 3.87 20.22 -24.66
CA ASP A 23 4.85 21.10 -25.31
C ASP A 23 4.19 22.43 -25.76
N GLU A 24 2.94 22.39 -26.23
CA GLU A 24 2.16 23.57 -26.57
C GLU A 24 1.91 24.46 -25.35
N ALA A 25 1.46 23.87 -24.24
CA ALA A 25 1.25 24.58 -22.98
C ALA A 25 2.55 25.22 -22.44
N LEU A 26 3.70 24.55 -22.62
CA LEU A 26 5.00 25.00 -22.12
C LEU A 26 5.71 26.01 -23.04
N HIS A 27 5.36 26.03 -24.33
CA HIS A 27 6.02 26.89 -25.33
C HIS A 27 6.06 28.39 -24.93
N PRO A 28 4.99 29.00 -24.38
CA PRO A 28 5.00 30.41 -23.94
C PRO A 28 6.02 30.74 -22.84
N VAL A 29 6.40 29.77 -22.01
CA VAL A 29 7.44 29.94 -20.98
C VAL A 29 8.83 29.48 -21.45
N GLY A 30 8.95 29.14 -22.74
CA GLY A 30 10.21 28.73 -23.37
C GLY A 30 10.71 27.36 -22.90
N MET A 31 9.80 26.49 -22.46
CA MET A 31 10.09 25.12 -22.04
C MET A 31 9.44 24.11 -22.98
N SER A 32 9.84 22.86 -22.83
CA SER A 32 9.22 21.66 -23.41
C SER A 32 9.09 20.59 -22.33
N SER A 33 8.32 19.54 -22.61
CA SER A 33 8.23 18.31 -21.83
C SER A 33 9.60 17.74 -21.44
N ASN A 34 10.61 17.86 -22.32
CA ASN A 34 11.98 17.42 -22.07
C ASN A 34 12.72 18.23 -20.97
N ASP A 35 12.23 19.43 -20.65
CA ASP A 35 12.77 20.28 -19.58
C ASP A 35 12.19 19.94 -18.21
N ILE A 36 11.07 19.19 -18.17
CA ILE A 36 10.49 18.65 -16.94
C ILE A 36 11.33 17.45 -16.53
N ARG A 37 12.45 17.69 -15.86
CA ARG A 37 13.34 16.63 -15.35
C ARG A 37 14.25 17.13 -14.23
N PHE A 38 14.53 16.27 -13.27
CA PHE A 38 15.57 16.50 -12.28
C PHE A 38 16.89 15.81 -12.66
N ARG A 39 17.97 16.26 -12.01
CA ARG A 39 19.33 15.71 -12.14
C ARG A 39 19.68 14.92 -10.89
N VAL A 40 19.23 13.66 -10.83
CA VAL A 40 19.43 12.79 -9.66
C VAL A 40 20.90 12.41 -9.46
N ASP A 41 21.73 12.50 -10.52
CA ASP A 41 23.19 12.33 -10.45
C ASP A 41 23.91 13.38 -9.57
N LYS A 42 23.20 14.42 -9.12
CA LYS A 42 23.74 15.48 -8.26
C LYS A 42 23.53 15.23 -6.76
N SER A 43 22.76 14.21 -6.39
CA SER A 43 22.57 13.78 -5.00
C SER A 43 23.35 12.50 -4.69
N SER A 44 23.81 12.35 -3.46
CA SER A 44 24.34 11.07 -2.99
C SER A 44 23.20 10.06 -2.80
N SER A 45 23.40 8.85 -3.29
CA SER A 45 22.46 7.74 -3.10
C SER A 45 22.83 6.93 -1.85
N ASP A 46 21.87 6.72 -0.95
CA ASP A 46 22.00 5.83 0.20
C ASP A 46 21.50 4.40 -0.11
N TYR A 47 21.62 3.49 0.85
CA TYR A 47 21.27 2.07 0.66
C TYR A 47 19.80 1.82 0.28
N TYR A 48 18.89 2.72 0.67
CA TYR A 48 17.45 2.59 0.45
C TYR A 48 16.95 3.44 -0.73
N ARG A 49 17.83 4.13 -1.46
CA ARG A 49 17.43 4.87 -2.66
C ARG A 49 16.83 3.91 -3.68
N LEU A 50 15.58 4.16 -4.08
CA LEU A 50 14.85 3.31 -5.03
C LEU A 50 15.02 3.81 -6.46
N SER A 51 15.32 2.89 -7.38
CA SER A 51 15.46 3.21 -8.82
C SER A 51 14.19 3.79 -9.41
N VAL A 52 13.01 3.30 -9.02
CA VAL A 52 11.72 3.83 -9.48
C VAL A 52 11.52 5.30 -9.11
N VAL A 53 12.05 5.75 -7.96
CA VAL A 53 11.99 7.16 -7.56
C VAL A 53 12.96 7.99 -8.41
N ASP A 54 14.16 7.48 -8.69
CA ASP A 54 15.10 8.15 -9.60
C ASP A 54 14.50 8.29 -11.01
N ASP A 55 13.92 7.21 -11.54
CA ASP A 55 13.32 7.15 -12.88
C ASP A 55 12.21 8.20 -13.05
N VAL A 56 11.27 8.29 -12.10
CA VAL A 56 10.20 9.30 -12.16
C VAL A 56 10.70 10.71 -11.86
N MET A 57 11.78 10.89 -11.12
CA MET A 57 12.36 12.23 -10.93
C MET A 57 13.10 12.70 -12.18
N GLU A 58 13.74 11.79 -12.94
CA GLU A 58 14.35 12.09 -14.23
C GLU A 58 13.33 12.24 -15.36
N SER A 59 12.18 11.54 -15.27
CA SER A 59 11.07 11.61 -16.24
C SER A 59 9.70 11.74 -15.53
N PRO A 60 9.38 12.90 -14.93
CA PRO A 60 8.16 13.13 -14.14
C PRO A 60 6.85 12.77 -14.83
N LEU A 61 6.74 12.97 -16.15
CA LEU A 61 5.52 12.67 -16.91
C LEU A 61 5.25 11.15 -17.04
N SER A 62 6.28 10.31 -16.84
CA SER A 62 6.10 8.84 -16.80
C SER A 62 5.35 8.36 -15.56
N LEU A 63 5.17 9.21 -14.54
CA LEU A 63 4.49 8.88 -13.29
C LEU A 63 3.03 8.42 -13.52
N PHE A 64 2.35 8.99 -14.52
CA PHE A 64 1.03 8.54 -14.97
C PHE A 64 1.08 7.08 -15.44
N SER A 65 1.93 6.77 -16.44
CA SER A 65 2.03 5.42 -17.03
C SER A 65 2.48 4.36 -16.02
N LEU A 66 3.36 4.75 -15.08
CA LEU A 66 3.77 3.92 -13.96
C LEU A 66 2.57 3.58 -13.08
N THR A 67 1.74 4.57 -12.74
CA THR A 67 0.57 4.43 -11.88
C THR A 67 -0.48 3.52 -12.51
N GLU A 68 -0.88 3.80 -13.74
CA GLU A 68 -1.77 2.93 -14.55
C GLU A 68 -1.25 1.49 -14.62
N GLY A 69 0.04 1.34 -14.96
CA GLY A 69 0.67 0.03 -15.05
C GLY A 69 0.77 -0.71 -13.70
N MET A 70 0.86 0.02 -12.58
CA MET A 70 0.79 -0.53 -11.24
C MET A 70 -0.64 -0.96 -10.90
N ALA A 71 -1.63 -0.09 -11.12
CA ALA A 71 -3.05 -0.35 -10.86
C ALA A 71 -3.51 -1.60 -11.61
N HIS A 72 -3.26 -1.69 -12.91
CA HIS A 72 -3.59 -2.86 -13.73
C HIS A 72 -2.97 -4.17 -13.18
N LYS A 73 -1.70 -4.13 -12.76
CA LYS A 73 -1.02 -5.32 -12.21
C LYS A 73 -1.61 -5.71 -10.86
N LEU A 74 -1.71 -4.78 -9.91
CA LEU A 74 -2.21 -5.07 -8.57
C LEU A 74 -3.71 -5.42 -8.54
N HIS A 75 -4.49 -4.93 -9.51
CA HIS A 75 -5.86 -5.37 -9.74
C HIS A 75 -5.92 -6.87 -10.09
N SER A 76 -5.10 -7.32 -11.04
CA SER A 76 -5.22 -8.66 -11.66
C SER A 76 -4.39 -9.75 -11.00
N ASN A 77 -3.36 -9.37 -10.24
CA ASN A 77 -2.44 -10.28 -9.58
C ASN A 77 -3.12 -11.21 -8.58
N THR A 78 -2.49 -12.35 -8.36
CA THR A 78 -2.68 -13.15 -7.15
C THR A 78 -1.89 -12.58 -5.98
N ALA A 79 -2.29 -12.91 -4.75
CA ALA A 79 -1.58 -12.51 -3.53
C ALA A 79 -0.06 -12.77 -3.56
N GLY A 80 0.39 -13.88 -4.17
CA GLY A 80 1.82 -14.15 -4.32
C GLY A 80 2.53 -13.25 -5.33
N GLU A 81 1.83 -12.87 -6.41
CA GLU A 81 2.33 -11.95 -7.44
C GLU A 81 2.40 -10.52 -6.91
N ASP A 82 1.48 -10.10 -6.04
CA ASP A 82 1.55 -8.80 -5.36
C ASP A 82 2.85 -8.64 -4.56
N VAL A 83 3.22 -9.64 -3.76
CA VAL A 83 4.49 -9.62 -3.02
C VAL A 83 5.70 -9.55 -3.97
N VAL A 84 5.66 -10.29 -5.09
CA VAL A 84 6.71 -10.22 -6.11
C VAL A 84 6.79 -8.82 -6.71
N TYR A 85 5.65 -8.22 -7.05
CA TYR A 85 5.60 -6.91 -7.66
C TYR A 85 6.11 -5.82 -6.72
N LEU A 86 5.59 -5.76 -5.49
CA LEU A 86 6.03 -4.79 -4.49
C LEU A 86 7.51 -4.96 -4.14
N SER A 87 8.03 -6.19 -4.08
CA SER A 87 9.47 -6.40 -3.87
C SER A 87 10.33 -5.81 -5.00
N SER A 88 9.80 -5.75 -6.22
CA SER A 88 10.51 -5.17 -7.36
C SER A 88 10.59 -3.65 -7.31
N LEU A 89 9.57 -2.99 -6.73
CA LEU A 89 9.59 -1.54 -6.46
C LEU A 89 10.66 -1.16 -5.42
N LEU A 90 11.02 -2.11 -4.56
CA LEU A 90 12.11 -1.98 -3.58
C LEU A 90 13.49 -2.39 -4.12
N ASP A 91 13.63 -2.58 -5.43
CA ASP A 91 14.83 -3.09 -6.09
C ASP A 91 15.27 -4.49 -5.62
N ARG A 92 14.35 -5.27 -5.03
CA ARG A 92 14.59 -6.63 -4.52
C ARG A 92 13.87 -7.65 -5.39
N LYS A 93 14.32 -7.81 -6.63
CA LYS A 93 13.68 -8.71 -7.61
C LYS A 93 13.71 -10.18 -7.15
N ILE A 94 12.53 -10.78 -7.00
CA ILE A 94 12.33 -12.20 -6.65
C ILE A 94 11.53 -12.95 -7.73
N ARG A 95 11.30 -14.25 -7.52
CA ARG A 95 10.38 -15.07 -8.33
C ARG A 95 9.37 -15.75 -7.39
N GLY A 96 8.07 -15.69 -7.72
CA GLY A 96 6.97 -16.12 -6.85
C GLY A 96 6.62 -17.62 -6.85
N SER A 97 7.29 -18.47 -7.63
CA SER A 97 6.86 -19.87 -7.72
C SER A 97 7.31 -20.71 -6.53
N CYS A 98 6.35 -21.26 -5.79
CA CYS A 98 6.57 -22.30 -4.78
C CYS A 98 6.24 -23.68 -5.37
N LYS A 99 7.26 -24.53 -5.56
CA LYS A 99 7.09 -25.93 -5.97
C LYS A 99 7.38 -26.83 -4.76
N VAL A 100 6.33 -27.28 -4.08
CA VAL A 100 6.44 -28.22 -2.96
C VAL A 100 6.19 -29.66 -3.42
N SER A 101 7.05 -30.57 -2.97
CA SER A 101 6.88 -32.01 -3.21
C SER A 101 6.02 -32.62 -2.10
N ILE A 102 4.80 -33.01 -2.43
CA ILE A 102 3.87 -33.62 -1.47
C ILE A 102 4.13 -35.13 -1.40
N SER A 103 4.30 -35.66 -0.18
CA SER A 103 4.49 -37.11 0.01
C SER A 103 3.25 -37.90 -0.45
N ARG A 104 3.49 -39.05 -1.10
CA ARG A 104 2.40 -39.99 -1.47
C ARG A 104 1.80 -40.69 -0.24
N ARG A 105 2.58 -40.88 0.82
CA ARG A 105 2.16 -41.54 2.06
C ARG A 105 2.16 -40.52 3.18
N ARG A 106 1.10 -40.47 3.99
CA ARG A 106 1.00 -39.56 5.15
C ARG A 106 1.32 -38.09 4.77
N PRO A 107 0.64 -37.51 3.75
CA PRO A 107 1.02 -36.21 3.18
C PRO A 107 1.06 -35.11 4.24
N PHE A 108 0.03 -35.03 5.10
CA PHE A 108 -0.08 -33.99 6.10
C PHE A 108 0.90 -34.18 7.27
N THR A 109 1.03 -35.40 7.81
CA THR A 109 2.01 -35.73 8.85
C THR A 109 3.45 -35.40 8.43
N ASN A 110 3.82 -35.70 7.17
CA ASN A 110 5.16 -35.40 6.67
C ASN A 110 5.38 -33.89 6.47
N ALA A 111 4.36 -33.15 6.03
CA ALA A 111 4.43 -31.70 5.95
C ALA A 111 4.71 -31.08 7.32
N LEU A 112 4.04 -31.56 8.37
CA LEU A 112 4.24 -31.09 9.74
C LEU A 112 5.62 -31.44 10.31
N ARG A 113 6.17 -32.62 9.99
CA ARG A 113 7.56 -32.96 10.32
C ARG A 113 8.54 -31.95 9.73
N MET A 114 8.33 -31.55 8.47
CA MET A 114 9.18 -30.53 7.82
C MET A 114 9.03 -29.15 8.48
N LEU A 115 7.81 -28.77 8.85
CA LEU A 115 7.56 -27.51 9.57
C LEU A 115 8.26 -27.49 10.93
N TYR A 116 8.13 -28.55 11.74
CA TYR A 116 8.83 -28.68 13.02
C TYR A 116 10.34 -28.53 12.85
N SER A 117 10.92 -29.24 11.88
CA SER A 117 12.34 -29.14 11.59
C SER A 117 12.76 -27.72 11.20
N GLY A 118 11.95 -27.01 10.40
CA GLY A 118 12.23 -25.63 10.00
C GLY A 118 12.17 -24.63 11.16
N LEU A 119 11.27 -24.87 12.12
CA LEU A 119 11.11 -24.08 13.34
C LEU A 119 12.10 -24.46 14.45
N GLY A 120 13.01 -25.41 14.18
CA GLY A 120 14.07 -25.81 15.11
C GLY A 120 13.65 -26.84 16.16
N GLY A 121 12.57 -27.59 15.93
CA GLY A 121 12.13 -28.67 16.80
C GLY A 121 11.94 -30.00 16.06
N SER A 122 11.39 -30.98 16.77
CA SER A 122 11.07 -32.31 16.25
C SER A 122 9.80 -32.81 16.92
N LEU A 123 8.95 -33.52 16.18
CA LEU A 123 7.84 -34.25 16.78
C LEU A 123 8.39 -35.38 17.65
N SER A 124 7.92 -35.45 18.90
CA SER A 124 8.06 -36.65 19.73
C SER A 124 7.26 -37.82 19.13
N ASP A 125 7.55 -39.04 19.59
CA ASP A 125 6.82 -40.23 19.14
C ASP A 125 5.33 -40.14 19.50
N ASP A 126 5.00 -39.67 20.72
CA ASP A 126 3.61 -39.47 21.17
C ASP A 126 2.86 -38.43 20.32
N GLU A 127 3.51 -37.31 20.00
CA GLU A 127 2.93 -36.28 19.11
C GLU A 127 2.74 -36.81 17.69
N ALA A 128 3.68 -37.62 17.20
CA ALA A 128 3.59 -38.21 15.86
C ALA A 128 2.47 -39.25 15.77
N ASP A 129 2.24 -40.03 16.83
CA ASP A 129 1.15 -41.02 16.91
C ASP A 129 -0.20 -40.32 17.06
N TYR A 130 -0.31 -39.29 17.91
CA TYR A 130 -1.52 -38.47 18.00
C TYR A 130 -1.86 -37.79 16.67
N LEU A 131 -0.86 -37.16 16.04
CA LEU A 131 -1.04 -36.53 14.72
C LEU A 131 -1.44 -37.56 13.65
N TRP A 132 -0.91 -38.78 13.75
CA TRP A 132 -1.32 -39.87 12.88
C TRP A 132 -2.81 -40.13 13.08
N ASP A 133 -3.26 -40.45 14.28
CA ASP A 133 -4.66 -40.81 14.57
C ASP A 133 -5.64 -39.71 14.16
N GLU A 134 -5.32 -38.44 14.43
CA GLU A 134 -6.16 -37.31 14.02
C GLU A 134 -6.18 -37.11 12.50
N ALA A 135 -5.02 -37.17 11.83
CA ALA A 135 -4.96 -37.00 10.39
C ALA A 135 -5.67 -38.13 9.61
N HIS A 136 -5.81 -39.34 10.19
CA HIS A 136 -6.55 -40.45 9.55
C HIS A 136 -8.03 -40.18 9.37
N LYS A 137 -8.59 -39.25 10.15
CA LYS A 137 -9.99 -38.83 10.04
C LYS A 137 -10.24 -37.99 8.79
N LEU A 138 -9.19 -37.37 8.25
CA LEU A 138 -9.25 -36.55 7.05
C LEU A 138 -9.03 -37.39 5.78
N SER A 139 -9.79 -37.09 4.73
CA SER A 139 -9.59 -37.73 3.42
C SER A 139 -8.18 -37.46 2.88
N ILE A 140 -7.60 -38.41 2.14
CA ILE A 140 -6.28 -38.23 1.53
C ILE A 140 -6.21 -36.99 0.61
N PRO A 141 -7.23 -36.67 -0.21
CA PRO A 141 -7.26 -35.40 -0.95
C PRO A 141 -7.14 -34.18 -0.04
N LEU A 142 -7.94 -34.10 1.03
CA LEU A 142 -7.92 -32.98 1.97
C LEU A 142 -6.58 -32.86 2.68
N GLN A 143 -6.00 -33.98 3.13
CA GLN A 143 -4.66 -33.98 3.71
C GLN A 143 -3.59 -33.45 2.74
N LYS A 144 -3.69 -33.77 1.44
CA LYS A 144 -2.77 -33.23 0.42
C LYS A 144 -2.98 -31.73 0.21
N THR A 145 -4.22 -31.25 0.27
CA THR A 145 -4.56 -29.84 0.15
C THR A 145 -3.96 -29.05 1.31
N LEU A 146 -4.24 -29.42 2.56
CA LEU A 146 -3.67 -28.76 3.75
C LEU A 146 -2.14 -28.83 3.78
N ALA A 147 -1.55 -29.94 3.32
CA ALA A 147 -0.10 -30.08 3.20
C ALA A 147 0.53 -29.02 2.27
N VAL A 148 -0.20 -28.47 1.29
CA VAL A 148 0.31 -27.38 0.44
C VAL A 148 0.60 -26.14 1.29
N GLY A 149 -0.35 -25.70 2.12
CA GLY A 149 -0.20 -24.55 2.99
C GLY A 149 0.92 -24.74 4.02
N VAL A 150 0.91 -25.90 4.70
CA VAL A 150 1.93 -26.24 5.71
C VAL A 150 3.34 -26.31 5.11
N LEU A 151 3.52 -26.92 3.93
CA LEU A 151 4.83 -26.95 3.26
C LEU A 151 5.25 -25.57 2.76
N GLY A 152 4.30 -24.74 2.33
CA GLY A 152 4.54 -23.34 2.03
C GLY A 152 5.10 -22.59 3.24
N LEU A 153 4.49 -22.79 4.42
CA LEU A 153 4.96 -22.20 5.67
C LEU A 153 6.35 -22.69 6.05
N ALA A 154 6.62 -24.00 5.96
CA ALA A 154 7.93 -24.57 6.26
C ALA A 154 9.04 -23.96 5.37
N GLU A 155 8.75 -23.77 4.08
CA GLU A 155 9.69 -23.14 3.15
C GLU A 155 9.87 -21.64 3.43
N ALA A 156 8.79 -20.95 3.79
CA ALA A 156 8.86 -19.55 4.21
C ALA A 156 9.75 -19.38 5.45
N VAL A 157 9.61 -20.24 6.47
CA VAL A 157 10.47 -20.25 7.67
C VAL A 157 11.94 -20.40 7.28
N ARG A 158 12.26 -21.28 6.33
CA ARG A 158 13.63 -21.45 5.83
C ARG A 158 14.18 -20.16 5.22
N TYR A 159 13.39 -19.48 4.38
CA TYR A 159 13.77 -18.19 3.78
C TYR A 159 13.91 -17.09 4.82
N ARG A 160 13.01 -17.03 5.82
CA ARG A 160 13.13 -16.11 6.94
C ARG A 160 14.44 -16.32 7.69
N ASN A 161 14.80 -17.55 8.02
CA ASN A 161 16.04 -17.83 8.74
C ASN A 161 17.28 -17.45 7.91
N LEU A 162 17.24 -17.68 6.59
CA LEU A 162 18.28 -17.21 5.68
C LEU A 162 18.40 -15.68 5.67
N ALA A 163 17.26 -14.96 5.61
CA ALA A 163 17.21 -13.50 5.56
C ALA A 163 17.93 -12.84 6.74
N PHE A 164 17.83 -13.42 7.94
CA PHE A 164 18.43 -12.90 9.17
C PHE A 164 19.76 -13.56 9.55
N SER A 165 20.29 -14.48 8.73
CA SER A 165 21.47 -15.30 9.08
C SER A 165 22.78 -14.52 9.28
N SER A 166 22.85 -13.29 8.75
CA SER A 166 24.02 -12.42 8.90
C SER A 166 23.98 -11.54 10.17
N LEU A 167 22.87 -11.55 10.90
CA LEU A 167 22.74 -10.80 12.15
C LEU A 167 23.20 -11.63 13.34
N THR A 168 23.83 -10.96 14.31
CA THR A 168 24.09 -11.50 15.64
C THR A 168 22.80 -11.50 16.49
N ASP A 169 22.77 -12.31 17.54
CA ASP A 169 21.64 -12.34 18.48
C ASP A 169 21.39 -10.97 19.13
N ASP A 170 22.44 -10.21 19.42
CA ASP A 170 22.34 -8.86 19.97
C ASP A 170 21.69 -7.87 19.00
N GLU A 171 22.04 -7.95 17.72
CA GLU A 171 21.43 -7.12 16.68
C GLU A 171 19.95 -7.45 16.47
N VAL A 172 19.60 -8.75 16.45
CA VAL A 172 18.19 -9.17 16.38
C VAL A 172 17.42 -8.67 17.61
N ARG A 173 18.00 -8.78 18.82
CA ARG A 173 17.39 -8.24 20.04
C ARG A 173 17.23 -6.73 19.97
N PHE A 174 18.24 -6.01 19.48
CA PHE A 174 18.21 -4.56 19.35
C PHE A 174 17.10 -4.11 18.41
N LEU A 175 17.01 -4.69 17.20
CA LEU A 175 15.95 -4.34 16.26
C LEU A 175 14.56 -4.65 16.84
N LYS A 176 14.37 -5.82 17.46
CA LYS A 176 13.08 -6.18 18.06
C LYS A 176 12.64 -5.23 19.18
N ALA A 177 13.59 -4.67 19.92
CA ALA A 177 13.33 -3.74 21.00
C ALA A 177 13.10 -2.30 20.53
N ASN A 178 13.58 -1.91 19.34
CA ASN A 178 13.66 -0.49 18.96
C ASN A 178 13.06 -0.13 17.60
N ALA A 179 13.00 -1.04 16.63
CA ALA A 179 12.61 -0.68 15.27
C ALA A 179 11.20 -0.11 15.16
N HIS A 180 10.28 -0.62 15.98
CA HIS A 180 8.90 -0.13 15.99
C HIS A 180 8.76 1.32 16.46
N ARG A 181 9.73 1.83 17.23
CA ARG A 181 9.71 3.20 17.75
C ARG A 181 9.79 4.26 16.65
N LEU A 182 10.26 3.87 15.45
CA LEU A 182 10.27 4.75 14.28
C LEU A 182 8.86 5.00 13.70
N LEU A 183 7.88 4.17 14.09
CA LEU A 183 6.56 4.07 13.46
C LEU A 183 5.42 4.14 14.49
N ILE A 184 5.73 3.90 15.76
CA ILE A 184 4.80 3.94 16.87
C ILE A 184 5.43 4.85 17.91
N GLU A 185 4.92 6.08 18.01
CA GLU A 185 5.37 7.03 19.04
C GLU A 185 4.80 6.62 20.41
N ASP A 186 5.68 6.39 21.37
CA ASP A 186 5.37 6.61 22.79
C ASP A 186 5.66 8.09 23.06
N THR A 187 4.75 8.79 23.73
CA THR A 187 4.72 10.26 23.89
C THR A 187 5.91 10.86 24.66
N THR A 188 7.13 10.80 24.14
CA THR A 188 8.31 11.48 24.66
C THR A 188 9.03 12.24 23.56
N THR A 189 9.43 13.48 23.85
CA THR A 189 10.15 14.36 22.92
C THR A 189 11.42 13.71 22.41
N ALA A 190 11.63 13.78 21.09
CA ALA A 190 12.87 13.36 20.45
C ALA A 190 14.09 13.96 21.17
N ASP A 191 14.91 13.09 21.76
CA ASP A 191 16.19 13.44 22.36
C ASP A 191 17.34 12.75 21.58
N GLU A 192 18.59 13.02 21.97
CA GLU A 192 19.78 12.44 21.35
C GLU A 192 19.76 10.89 21.30
N SER A 193 18.91 10.24 22.11
CA SER A 193 18.76 8.79 22.10
C SER A 193 17.96 8.27 20.90
N GLU A 194 17.00 9.03 20.37
CA GLU A 194 16.17 8.61 19.23
C GLU A 194 16.94 8.65 17.91
N GLU A 195 17.79 9.67 17.72
CA GLU A 195 18.67 9.77 16.55
C GLU A 195 19.67 8.60 16.53
N PHE A 196 20.26 8.28 17.70
CA PHE A 196 21.14 7.12 17.84
C PHE A 196 20.41 5.81 17.50
N ILE A 197 19.21 5.61 18.04
CA ILE A 197 18.39 4.42 17.76
C ILE A 197 18.09 4.30 16.27
N THR A 198 17.66 5.40 15.64
CA THR A 198 17.33 5.45 14.22
C THR A 198 18.52 5.03 13.37
N ARG A 199 19.69 5.64 13.59
CA ARG A 199 20.93 5.28 12.88
C ARG A 199 21.33 3.82 13.10
N GLN A 200 21.23 3.31 14.33
CA GLN A 200 21.55 1.91 14.61
C GLN A 200 20.58 0.93 13.93
N VAL A 201 19.28 1.23 13.91
CA VAL A 201 18.29 0.43 13.19
C VAL A 201 18.62 0.39 11.69
N LEU A 202 18.95 1.54 11.09
CA LEU A 202 19.37 1.63 9.70
C LEU A 202 20.65 0.82 9.43
N GLU A 203 21.68 0.96 10.26
CA GLU A 203 22.95 0.23 10.06
C GLU A 203 22.79 -1.28 10.19
N ILE A 204 22.01 -1.77 11.15
CA ILE A 204 21.78 -3.20 11.31
C ILE A 204 20.91 -3.74 10.18
N SER A 205 19.86 -3.01 9.79
CA SER A 205 18.91 -3.49 8.76
C SER A 205 19.55 -3.65 7.38
N LYS A 206 20.60 -2.89 7.05
CA LYS A 206 21.43 -3.08 5.84
C LYS A 206 22.02 -4.49 5.70
N LYS A 207 22.16 -5.25 6.79
CA LYS A 207 22.72 -6.61 6.81
C LYS A 207 21.68 -7.70 6.51
N ILE A 208 20.40 -7.36 6.43
CA ILE A 208 19.32 -8.31 6.19
C ILE A 208 19.26 -8.66 4.69
N ASP A 209 19.14 -9.95 4.37
CA ASP A 209 18.86 -10.40 3.00
C ASP A 209 17.36 -10.29 2.69
N TYR A 210 16.97 -9.10 2.23
CA TYR A 210 15.59 -8.78 1.83
C TYR A 210 15.08 -9.63 0.65
N VAL A 211 15.97 -10.07 -0.24
CA VAL A 211 15.58 -10.95 -1.37
C VAL A 211 15.06 -12.27 -0.82
N SER A 212 15.75 -12.87 0.15
CA SER A 212 15.27 -14.06 0.85
C SER A 212 14.00 -13.78 1.65
N LEU A 213 13.93 -12.65 2.36
CA LEU A 213 12.75 -12.28 3.16
C LEU A 213 11.48 -12.20 2.31
N PHE A 214 11.50 -11.43 1.23
CA PHE A 214 10.32 -11.24 0.37
C PHE A 214 9.99 -12.51 -0.43
N LYS A 215 11.00 -13.30 -0.80
CA LYS A 215 10.77 -14.61 -1.40
C LYS A 215 10.01 -15.56 -0.47
N GLY A 216 10.28 -15.53 0.83
CA GLY A 216 9.53 -16.30 1.82
C GLY A 216 8.06 -15.91 1.84
N GLY A 217 7.76 -14.60 1.87
CA GLY A 217 6.39 -14.09 1.79
C GLY A 217 5.66 -14.51 0.51
N ALA A 218 6.27 -14.29 -0.67
CA ALA A 218 5.67 -14.64 -1.96
C ALA A 218 5.38 -16.15 -2.09
N VAL A 219 6.31 -16.98 -1.60
CA VAL A 219 6.15 -18.44 -1.56
C VAL A 219 4.98 -18.85 -0.68
N LEU A 220 4.82 -18.21 0.48
CA LEU A 220 3.75 -18.50 1.42
C LEU A 220 2.39 -18.10 0.87
N SER A 221 2.23 -16.85 0.44
CA SER A 221 0.98 -16.34 -0.15
C SER A 221 0.55 -17.19 -1.34
N SER A 222 1.47 -17.53 -2.24
CA SER A 222 1.18 -18.41 -3.37
C SER A 222 0.73 -19.82 -2.95
N ALA A 223 1.28 -20.37 -1.87
CA ALA A 223 0.91 -21.69 -1.38
C ALA A 223 -0.48 -21.68 -0.73
N VAL A 224 -0.78 -20.65 0.05
CA VAL A 224 -2.10 -20.46 0.67
C VAL A 224 -3.18 -20.27 -0.40
N SER A 225 -2.99 -19.38 -1.38
CA SER A 225 -3.98 -19.19 -2.45
C SER A 225 -4.26 -20.47 -3.25
N ARG A 226 -3.24 -21.30 -3.51
CA ARG A 226 -3.44 -22.61 -4.17
C ARG A 226 -4.14 -23.62 -3.28
N MET A 227 -3.95 -23.54 -1.97
CA MET A 227 -4.63 -24.40 -1.03
C MET A 227 -6.11 -24.05 -0.95
N VAL A 228 -6.46 -22.78 -0.79
CA VAL A 228 -7.85 -22.30 -0.75
C VAL A 228 -8.60 -22.72 -1.99
N HIS A 229 -8.05 -22.45 -3.18
CA HIS A 229 -8.64 -22.88 -4.43
C HIS A 229 -8.94 -24.40 -4.49
N ARG A 230 -8.01 -25.23 -3.99
CA ARG A 230 -8.21 -26.68 -3.94
C ARG A 230 -9.21 -27.13 -2.89
N LEU A 231 -9.42 -26.36 -1.81
CA LEU A 231 -10.45 -26.64 -0.81
C LEU A 231 -11.83 -26.41 -1.43
N GLU A 232 -12.01 -25.29 -2.11
CA GLU A 232 -13.25 -24.97 -2.85
C GLU A 232 -13.56 -26.01 -3.93
N GLU A 233 -12.58 -26.36 -4.77
CA GLU A 233 -12.72 -27.41 -5.81
C GLU A 233 -13.10 -28.78 -5.23
N GLN A 234 -12.72 -29.05 -3.98
CA GLN A 234 -13.01 -30.31 -3.30
C GLN A 234 -14.36 -30.30 -2.57
N GLY A 235 -15.12 -29.20 -2.62
CA GLY A 235 -16.41 -29.08 -1.94
C GLY A 235 -16.26 -29.04 -0.42
N ILE A 236 -15.29 -28.29 0.11
CA ILE A 236 -15.06 -28.21 1.56
C ILE A 236 -16.32 -27.84 2.37
N TYR A 237 -17.20 -27.01 1.80
CA TYR A 237 -18.48 -26.63 2.39
C TYR A 237 -19.44 -27.83 2.59
N ASP A 238 -19.38 -28.86 1.73
CA ASP A 238 -20.26 -30.03 1.82
C ASP A 238 -19.97 -30.93 3.04
N ILE A 239 -18.78 -30.78 3.62
CA ILE A 239 -18.33 -31.54 4.79
C ILE A 239 -18.18 -30.69 6.05
N ALA A 240 -18.60 -29.42 6.00
CA ALA A 240 -18.41 -28.43 7.05
C ALA A 240 -18.84 -28.93 8.44
N ASP A 241 -19.96 -29.63 8.56
CA ASP A 241 -20.48 -30.12 9.85
C ASP A 241 -19.69 -31.31 10.44
N THR A 242 -18.89 -31.98 9.62
CA THR A 242 -18.24 -33.25 9.98
C THR A 242 -16.73 -33.17 10.04
N VAL A 243 -16.15 -32.15 9.42
CA VAL A 243 -14.71 -31.97 9.36
C VAL A 243 -14.24 -31.21 10.60
N SER A 244 -13.26 -31.75 11.31
CA SER A 244 -12.57 -31.04 12.37
C SER A 244 -11.22 -31.68 12.62
N PHE A 245 -10.21 -30.85 12.82
CA PHE A 245 -8.87 -31.29 13.19
C PHE A 245 -8.21 -30.22 14.07
N ARG A 246 -7.52 -30.63 15.12
CA ARG A 246 -6.70 -29.75 15.94
C ARG A 246 -5.45 -30.46 16.39
N PHE A 247 -4.31 -29.82 16.19
CA PHE A 247 -3.02 -30.32 16.65
C PHE A 247 -2.25 -29.18 17.33
N PRO A 248 -2.10 -29.21 18.66
CA PRO A 248 -1.33 -28.21 19.39
C PRO A 248 0.16 -28.28 19.04
N THR A 249 0.82 -27.12 18.96
CA THR A 249 2.28 -27.04 18.84
C THR A 249 2.85 -25.96 19.77
N PRO A 250 4.15 -26.01 20.09
CA PRO A 250 4.80 -24.92 20.84
C PRO A 250 4.68 -23.54 20.18
N TRP A 251 4.44 -23.47 18.87
CA TRP A 251 4.39 -22.23 18.10
C TRP A 251 2.97 -21.74 17.80
N GLY A 252 1.95 -22.44 18.28
CA GLY A 252 0.54 -22.16 17.99
C GLY A 252 -0.15 -23.38 17.38
N ASP A 253 -1.47 -23.43 17.47
CA ASP A 253 -2.22 -24.59 17.02
C ASP A 253 -2.28 -24.68 15.49
N ILE A 254 -2.40 -25.91 14.99
CA ILE A 254 -2.78 -26.21 13.60
C ILE A 254 -4.22 -26.71 13.62
N ILE A 255 -5.12 -26.03 12.93
CA ILE A 255 -6.56 -26.20 13.05
C ILE A 255 -7.21 -26.31 11.66
N LEU A 256 -8.17 -27.23 11.55
CA LEU A 256 -9.24 -27.19 10.55
C LEU A 256 -10.56 -27.07 11.32
N GLY A 257 -11.17 -25.89 11.25
CA GLY A 257 -12.47 -25.56 11.81
C GLY A 257 -13.60 -26.27 11.06
N ASN A 258 -14.77 -26.33 11.69
CA ASN A 258 -16.00 -26.84 11.09
C ASN A 258 -16.87 -25.65 10.63
N GLY A 259 -18.12 -25.86 10.22
CA GLY A 259 -19.03 -24.77 9.83
C GLY A 259 -19.75 -24.07 10.99
N GLY A 260 -19.23 -24.18 12.21
CA GLY A 260 -19.89 -23.69 13.43
C GLY A 260 -19.08 -22.64 14.17
N CYS A 261 -19.79 -21.73 14.85
CA CYS A 261 -19.18 -20.63 15.60
C CYS A 261 -18.10 -21.10 16.60
N SER A 262 -16.92 -20.47 16.51
CA SER A 262 -15.72 -20.76 17.27
C SER A 262 -15.14 -19.51 17.94
N ASP A 263 -14.69 -19.69 19.19
CA ASP A 263 -13.94 -18.67 19.94
C ASP A 263 -12.44 -19.02 19.93
N TYR A 264 -11.69 -18.42 19.00
CA TYR A 264 -10.24 -18.56 18.92
C TYR A 264 -9.57 -17.60 19.91
N THR A 265 -9.08 -18.14 21.03
CA THR A 265 -8.55 -17.36 22.15
C THR A 265 -7.03 -17.16 22.13
N ASP A 266 -6.32 -17.66 21.11
CA ASP A 266 -4.90 -17.39 20.86
C ASP A 266 -4.65 -17.41 19.34
N THR A 267 -3.53 -16.84 18.90
CA THR A 267 -3.13 -16.85 17.49
C THR A 267 -2.68 -18.25 17.08
N PRO A 268 -3.34 -18.88 16.09
CA PRO A 268 -2.93 -20.17 15.56
C PRO A 268 -1.65 -20.04 14.73
N LEU A 269 -0.90 -21.14 14.59
CA LEU A 269 0.19 -21.20 13.62
C LEU A 269 -0.37 -21.35 12.20
N PHE A 270 -1.45 -22.14 12.08
CA PHE A 270 -2.13 -22.42 10.83
C PHE A 270 -3.59 -22.78 11.11
N LEU A 271 -4.53 -22.04 10.53
CA LEU A 271 -5.97 -22.28 10.66
C LEU A 271 -6.61 -22.19 9.27
N VAL A 272 -7.47 -23.16 9.00
CA VAL A 272 -8.51 -23.08 7.96
C VAL A 272 -9.83 -23.24 8.69
N ASP A 273 -10.63 -22.19 8.76
CA ASP A 273 -12.02 -22.28 9.20
C ASP A 273 -12.93 -22.47 7.98
N VAL A 274 -13.95 -23.32 8.11
CA VAL A 274 -14.89 -23.58 7.03
C VAL A 274 -16.10 -22.64 7.13
N GLY A 275 -16.45 -22.22 8.33
CA GLY A 275 -17.29 -21.05 8.53
C GLY A 275 -18.01 -21.00 9.86
N GLY A 276 -18.93 -20.05 9.97
CA GLY A 276 -19.57 -19.70 11.23
C GLY A 276 -19.20 -18.27 11.62
N ASN A 277 -19.94 -17.66 12.53
CA ASN A 277 -19.64 -16.30 12.98
C ASN A 277 -18.65 -16.37 14.15
N ASP A 278 -17.39 -16.20 13.84
CA ASP A 278 -16.26 -16.55 14.69
C ASP A 278 -15.64 -15.33 15.38
N ARG A 279 -14.89 -15.63 16.44
CA ARG A 279 -14.17 -14.61 17.21
C ARG A 279 -12.71 -14.97 17.33
N TYR A 280 -11.89 -14.17 16.65
CA TYR A 280 -10.44 -14.29 16.64
C TYR A 280 -9.82 -13.30 17.61
N ASN A 281 -9.21 -13.78 18.70
CA ASN A 281 -8.50 -12.95 19.66
C ASN A 281 -7.00 -13.15 19.52
N LEU A 282 -6.38 -12.34 18.66
CA LEU A 282 -5.04 -12.56 18.14
C LEU A 282 -4.01 -11.72 18.90
N ARG A 283 -2.84 -12.30 19.16
CA ARG A 283 -1.63 -11.62 19.62
C ARG A 283 -0.48 -11.81 18.63
N TRP A 284 0.60 -11.08 18.81
CA TRP A 284 1.79 -11.26 17.98
C TRP A 284 2.37 -12.68 18.04
N ARG A 285 2.62 -13.23 16.83
CA ARG A 285 3.52 -14.36 16.55
C ARG A 285 4.33 -14.06 15.29
N PRO A 286 5.55 -14.61 15.13
CA PRO A 286 6.32 -14.40 13.89
C PRO A 286 5.71 -15.11 12.69
N PHE A 287 4.90 -16.15 12.91
CA PHE A 287 4.25 -16.93 11.86
C PHE A 287 2.80 -17.20 12.24
N SER A 288 1.87 -16.90 11.33
CA SER A 288 0.46 -17.29 11.44
C SER A 288 -0.18 -17.29 10.06
N ILE A 289 -1.05 -18.26 9.80
CA ILE A 289 -1.92 -18.30 8.62
C ILE A 289 -3.32 -18.55 9.13
N ILE A 290 -4.25 -17.68 8.79
CA ILE A 290 -5.68 -17.86 9.03
C ILE A 290 -6.36 -17.78 7.66
N VAL A 291 -7.16 -18.79 7.35
CA VAL A 291 -8.05 -18.79 6.21
C VAL A 291 -9.45 -18.96 6.78
N ASP A 292 -10.30 -17.96 6.65
CA ASP A 292 -11.74 -18.09 6.89
C ASP A 292 -12.45 -18.20 5.53
N LEU A 293 -13.41 -19.12 5.43
CA LEU A 293 -14.10 -19.41 4.18
C LEU A 293 -15.52 -18.84 4.11
N SER A 294 -16.13 -18.47 5.24
CA SER A 294 -17.44 -17.82 5.32
C SER A 294 -17.83 -17.51 6.76
N GLY A 295 -18.44 -16.36 7.01
CA GLY A 295 -18.99 -16.05 8.32
C GLY A 295 -19.11 -14.56 8.50
N ASN A 296 -19.78 -14.10 9.55
CA ASN A 296 -19.66 -12.69 9.94
C ASN A 296 -18.81 -12.65 11.22
N ASP A 297 -17.55 -12.34 11.04
CA ASP A 297 -16.48 -12.60 11.98
C ASP A 297 -15.97 -11.35 12.67
N ARG A 298 -15.28 -11.62 13.78
CA ARG A 298 -14.64 -10.56 14.55
C ARG A 298 -13.20 -10.91 14.86
N TYR A 299 -12.29 -10.15 14.26
CA TYR A 299 -10.86 -10.18 14.52
C TYR A 299 -10.48 -9.07 15.50
N THR A 300 -9.98 -9.44 16.67
CA THR A 300 -9.62 -8.50 17.73
C THR A 300 -8.17 -8.72 18.17
N ALA A 301 -7.40 -7.64 18.15
CA ALA A 301 -6.02 -7.63 18.62
C ALA A 301 -5.91 -7.63 20.15
N ARG A 302 -4.96 -8.40 20.67
CA ARG A 302 -4.50 -8.41 22.06
C ARG A 302 -3.16 -7.65 22.15
N GLY A 303 -3.21 -6.37 21.82
CA GLY A 303 -2.06 -5.47 21.74
C GLY A 303 -1.56 -5.25 20.32
N ASP A 304 -0.46 -4.52 20.19
CA ASP A 304 0.14 -4.21 18.90
C ASP A 304 0.74 -5.45 18.21
N PHE A 305 1.06 -5.36 16.91
CA PHE A 305 1.67 -6.45 16.12
C PHE A 305 0.80 -7.70 15.93
N SER A 306 -0.53 -7.57 16.07
CA SER A 306 -1.41 -8.74 16.25
C SER A 306 -2.07 -9.29 14.99
N ILE A 307 -2.76 -8.46 14.19
CA ILE A 307 -3.60 -8.95 13.09
C ILE A 307 -2.82 -8.87 11.78
N ALA A 308 -2.53 -10.02 11.16
CA ALA A 308 -1.87 -10.09 9.85
C ALA A 308 -0.54 -9.31 9.76
N THR A 309 0.24 -9.26 10.85
CA THR A 309 1.48 -8.48 10.90
C THR A 309 2.74 -9.33 10.71
N GLY A 310 3.44 -9.12 9.62
CA GLY A 310 4.77 -9.66 9.37
C GLY A 310 5.84 -8.91 10.16
N TYR A 311 5.97 -9.19 11.46
CA TYR A 311 7.04 -8.67 12.31
C TYR A 311 8.12 -9.73 12.57
N PHE A 312 9.29 -9.60 11.91
CA PHE A 312 10.36 -10.62 11.86
C PHE A 312 9.92 -11.99 11.31
N GLY A 313 8.92 -12.00 10.44
CA GLY A 313 8.32 -13.20 9.88
C GLY A 313 7.15 -12.88 8.95
N TYR A 314 6.15 -13.76 8.91
CA TYR A 314 5.04 -13.65 7.98
C TYR A 314 3.71 -13.96 8.67
N GLN A 315 2.72 -13.10 8.49
CA GLN A 315 1.35 -13.39 8.89
C GLN A 315 0.40 -13.11 7.74
N LEU A 316 -0.49 -14.06 7.49
CA LEU A 316 -1.49 -13.99 6.42
C LEU A 316 -2.87 -14.27 7.02
N ILE A 317 -3.83 -13.42 6.70
CA ILE A 317 -5.25 -13.69 6.89
C ILE A 317 -5.91 -13.59 5.51
N MET A 318 -6.72 -14.59 5.16
CA MET A 318 -7.54 -14.63 3.97
C MET A 318 -8.97 -14.95 4.40
N ASP A 319 -9.81 -13.93 4.41
CA ASP A 319 -11.25 -14.04 4.60
C ASP A 319 -11.93 -14.02 3.23
N LYS A 320 -12.93 -14.88 3.04
CA LYS A 320 -13.55 -15.16 1.75
C LYS A 320 -14.92 -14.53 1.57
N SER A 321 -15.67 -14.35 2.64
CA SER A 321 -16.99 -13.76 2.57
C SER A 321 -17.54 -13.51 3.97
N GLY A 322 -18.05 -12.31 4.19
CA GLY A 322 -18.59 -11.98 5.49
C GLY A 322 -18.81 -10.50 5.67
N ASP A 323 -19.73 -10.12 6.55
CA ASP A 323 -19.71 -8.76 7.07
C ASP A 323 -18.81 -8.74 8.32
N ASP A 324 -17.54 -8.42 8.13
CA ASP A 324 -16.48 -8.66 9.12
C ASP A 324 -16.00 -7.42 9.84
N MET A 325 -15.46 -7.64 11.04
CA MET A 325 -14.94 -6.57 11.89
C MET A 325 -13.52 -6.86 12.35
N TYR A 326 -12.59 -6.01 11.90
CA TYR A 326 -11.18 -6.06 12.24
C TYR A 326 -10.81 -4.91 13.19
N ILE A 327 -10.53 -5.23 14.44
CA ILE A 327 -10.15 -4.28 15.49
C ILE A 327 -8.70 -4.52 15.89
N GLY A 328 -7.81 -3.83 15.20
CA GLY A 328 -6.36 -3.83 15.41
C GLY A 328 -5.87 -2.75 16.38
N GLY A 329 -4.67 -2.97 16.92
CA GLY A 329 -3.85 -1.93 17.55
C GLY A 329 -2.94 -1.24 16.52
N SER A 330 -1.80 -0.74 16.98
CA SER A 330 -0.71 -0.33 16.09
C SER A 330 0.01 -1.55 15.52
N ALA A 331 0.67 -1.42 14.36
CA ALA A 331 1.28 -2.53 13.65
C ALA A 331 0.30 -3.69 13.42
N SER A 332 -0.85 -3.46 12.79
CA SER A 332 -1.88 -4.49 12.53
C SER A 332 -2.47 -4.34 11.13
N LEU A 333 -3.38 -5.24 10.75
CA LEU A 333 -4.14 -5.18 9.51
C LEU A 333 -3.22 -5.20 8.28
N GLY A 334 -2.41 -6.26 8.15
CA GLY A 334 -1.62 -6.49 6.95
C GLY A 334 -0.29 -5.73 6.90
N CYS A 335 0.38 -5.50 8.04
CA CYS A 335 1.61 -4.70 8.08
C CYS A 335 2.90 -5.51 7.98
N GLY A 336 3.92 -4.97 7.31
CA GLY A 336 5.26 -5.58 7.22
C GLY A 336 6.34 -4.75 7.91
N LEU A 337 6.90 -5.25 9.01
CA LEU A 337 8.09 -4.68 9.67
C LEU A 337 9.17 -5.75 9.81
N PHE A 338 10.19 -5.71 8.94
CA PHE A 338 11.13 -6.83 8.79
C PHE A 338 10.43 -8.15 8.47
N GLY A 339 9.40 -8.09 7.63
CA GLY A 339 8.57 -9.24 7.28
C GLY A 339 7.55 -8.89 6.20
N VAL A 340 6.63 -9.83 5.96
CA VAL A 340 5.49 -9.64 5.05
C VAL A 340 4.19 -9.88 5.84
N GLY A 341 3.37 -8.84 5.94
CA GLY A 341 2.01 -8.93 6.49
C GLY A 341 1.00 -8.83 5.37
N MET A 342 -0.06 -9.62 5.43
CA MET A 342 -1.09 -9.64 4.40
C MET A 342 -2.46 -9.94 5.00
N LEU A 343 -3.40 -9.05 4.77
CA LEU A 343 -4.82 -9.24 5.04
C LEU A 343 -5.55 -9.18 3.69
N THR A 344 -6.31 -10.22 3.38
CA THR A 344 -7.22 -10.23 2.23
C THR A 344 -8.60 -10.55 2.74
N ASP A 345 -9.56 -9.71 2.40
CA ASP A 345 -10.98 -9.90 2.61
C ASP A 345 -11.64 -9.80 1.23
N GLU A 346 -12.29 -10.88 0.77
CA GLU A 346 -12.80 -10.93 -0.61
C GLU A 346 -14.26 -10.49 -0.75
N GLY A 347 -14.98 -10.14 0.33
CA GLY A 347 -16.30 -9.55 0.16
C GLY A 347 -17.18 -9.48 1.40
N GLY A 348 -18.25 -8.71 1.24
CA GLY A 348 -19.17 -8.31 2.30
C GLY A 348 -18.86 -6.89 2.76
N LYS A 349 -19.60 -6.39 3.76
CA LYS A 349 -19.44 -5.03 4.27
C LYS A 349 -18.60 -5.06 5.54
N ASN A 350 -17.39 -4.54 5.43
CA ASN A 350 -16.35 -4.71 6.43
C ASN A 350 -16.00 -3.42 7.15
N ARG A 351 -15.40 -3.61 8.33
CA ARG A 351 -14.87 -2.50 9.12
C ARG A 351 -13.47 -2.80 9.64
N PHE A 352 -12.53 -1.95 9.26
CA PHE A 352 -11.12 -2.03 9.62
C PHE A 352 -10.74 -0.87 10.53
N VAL A 353 -10.44 -1.14 11.78
CA VAL A 353 -10.02 -0.14 12.78
C VAL A 353 -8.61 -0.45 13.23
N GLY A 354 -7.68 0.49 13.07
CA GLY A 354 -6.28 0.32 13.49
C GLY A 354 -5.66 1.55 14.14
N GLY A 355 -4.51 1.34 14.77
CA GLY A 355 -3.70 2.40 15.39
C GLY A 355 -2.76 3.08 14.40
N SER A 356 -1.49 3.22 14.81
CA SER A 356 -0.40 3.69 13.95
C SER A 356 0.27 2.53 13.23
N PHE A 357 0.80 2.74 12.03
CA PHE A 357 1.44 1.70 11.23
C PHE A 357 0.49 0.52 10.98
N THR A 358 -0.58 0.73 10.20
CA THR A 358 -1.68 -0.24 10.04
C THR A 358 -2.18 -0.29 8.59
N GLN A 359 -3.11 -1.19 8.27
CA GLN A 359 -3.83 -1.21 6.98
C GLN A 359 -2.88 -1.20 5.77
N GLY A 360 -2.11 -2.28 5.62
CA GLY A 360 -1.20 -2.45 4.49
C GLY A 360 0.09 -1.61 4.55
N ALA A 361 0.53 -1.18 5.74
CA ALA A 361 1.77 -0.40 5.88
C ALA A 361 3.05 -1.25 5.83
N GLY A 362 4.12 -0.74 5.19
CA GLY A 362 5.40 -1.42 5.03
C GLY A 362 6.61 -0.59 5.47
N ALA A 363 7.50 -1.19 6.25
CA ALA A 363 8.77 -0.60 6.69
C ALA A 363 9.84 -1.69 6.81
N PHE A 364 10.94 -1.58 6.05
CA PHE A 364 11.91 -2.68 5.92
C PHE A 364 11.22 -4.03 5.60
N GLY A 365 10.12 -3.99 4.86
CA GLY A 365 9.07 -5.00 4.88
C GLY A 365 7.99 -4.69 3.85
N ILE A 366 7.10 -5.65 3.61
CA ILE A 366 5.96 -5.46 2.70
C ILE A 366 4.67 -5.61 3.50
N GLY A 367 3.81 -4.60 3.45
CA GLY A 367 2.46 -4.65 4.00
C GLY A 367 1.41 -4.65 2.88
N LEU A 368 0.41 -5.50 3.00
CA LEU A 368 -0.73 -5.56 2.08
C LEU A 368 -2.04 -5.68 2.84
N LEU A 369 -2.99 -4.81 2.50
CA LEU A 369 -4.41 -5.01 2.78
C LEU A 369 -5.14 -5.03 1.44
N VAL A 370 -5.97 -6.05 1.23
CA VAL A 370 -6.80 -6.17 0.03
C VAL A 370 -8.25 -6.35 0.45
N GLY A 371 -9.10 -5.40 0.05
CA GLY A 371 -10.55 -5.41 0.24
C GLY A 371 -11.29 -6.04 -0.95
N GLY A 372 -12.57 -6.36 -0.70
CA GLY A 372 -13.50 -6.91 -1.67
C GLY A 372 -14.17 -5.81 -2.49
N SER A 373 -15.40 -6.06 -2.95
CA SER A 373 -16.21 -5.04 -3.66
C SER A 373 -17.37 -4.50 -2.79
N GLY A 374 -17.20 -4.48 -1.47
CA GLY A 374 -18.25 -4.14 -0.51
C GLY A 374 -18.02 -2.77 0.13
N ASN A 375 -19.09 -2.14 0.63
CA ASN A 375 -19.01 -0.78 1.18
C ASN A 375 -18.31 -0.75 2.55
N ASP A 376 -17.01 -0.54 2.55
CA ASP A 376 -16.10 -0.75 3.66
C ASP A 376 -15.76 0.53 4.42
N GLU A 377 -15.45 0.38 5.72
CA GLU A 377 -15.01 1.48 6.59
C GLU A 377 -13.57 1.26 7.06
N TYR A 378 -12.65 2.13 6.61
CA TYR A 378 -11.24 2.11 6.98
C TYR A 378 -10.89 3.26 7.92
N LEU A 379 -10.64 2.94 9.20
CA LEU A 379 -10.31 3.93 10.24
C LEU A 379 -8.92 3.69 10.84
N SER A 380 -8.07 4.71 10.84
CA SER A 380 -6.72 4.62 11.42
C SER A 380 -6.21 5.94 12.01
N GLU A 381 -5.08 5.87 12.74
CA GLU A 381 -4.50 7.07 13.38
C GLU A 381 -3.48 7.78 12.45
N ARG A 382 -2.47 7.06 11.95
CA ARG A 382 -1.39 7.54 11.06
C ARG A 382 -0.58 6.37 10.49
N TYR A 383 0.27 6.61 9.50
CA TYR A 383 1.13 5.59 8.87
C TYR A 383 0.34 4.39 8.36
N SER A 384 -0.67 4.64 7.54
CA SER A 384 -1.70 3.64 7.24
C SER A 384 -2.25 3.77 5.84
N GLN A 385 -3.08 2.80 5.46
CA GLN A 385 -3.80 2.81 4.18
C GLN A 385 -2.79 2.87 3.04
N GLY A 386 -1.93 1.84 2.98
CA GLY A 386 -0.90 1.73 1.96
C GLY A 386 0.33 2.62 2.20
N PHE A 387 0.76 2.80 3.44
CA PHE A 387 1.94 3.61 3.78
C PHE A 387 3.27 2.89 3.51
N GLY A 388 4.21 3.55 2.84
CA GLY A 388 5.55 3.03 2.54
C GLY A 388 6.68 3.81 3.22
N PHE A 389 7.34 3.22 4.20
CA PHE A 389 8.51 3.77 4.88
C PHE A 389 9.83 3.31 4.24
N THR A 390 10.96 3.87 4.66
CA THR A 390 12.31 3.40 4.32
C THR A 390 12.43 1.88 4.24
N GLY A 391 12.90 1.40 3.07
CA GLY A 391 13.08 -0.03 2.78
C GLY A 391 11.80 -0.85 2.74
N GLY A 392 10.63 -0.22 2.71
CA GLY A 392 9.33 -0.88 2.74
C GLY A 392 8.38 -0.42 1.63
N ALA A 393 7.48 -1.33 1.28
CA ALA A 393 6.38 -1.08 0.36
C ALA A 393 5.07 -1.36 1.09
N GLY A 394 4.17 -0.38 1.11
CA GLY A 394 2.83 -0.54 1.63
C GLY A 394 1.80 -0.46 0.51
N ALA A 395 0.84 -1.37 0.51
CA ALA A 395 -0.23 -1.41 -0.45
C ALA A 395 -1.59 -1.62 0.24
N MET A 396 -2.53 -0.77 -0.09
CA MET A 396 -3.95 -0.96 0.16
C MET A 396 -4.65 -1.03 -1.20
N ILE A 397 -5.39 -2.11 -1.42
CA ILE A 397 -6.02 -2.40 -2.70
C ILE A 397 -7.48 -2.76 -2.42
N ASP A 398 -8.41 -1.87 -2.74
CA ASP A 398 -9.83 -2.13 -2.67
C ASP A 398 -10.36 -2.49 -4.07
N MET A 399 -11.20 -3.52 -4.19
CA MET A 399 -11.75 -3.95 -5.48
C MET A 399 -13.07 -3.22 -5.82
N GLY A 400 -13.57 -2.38 -4.91
CA GLY A 400 -14.65 -1.43 -5.08
C GLY A 400 -15.65 -1.47 -3.93
N GLY A 401 -16.76 -0.74 -4.08
CA GLY A 401 -17.63 -0.44 -2.96
C GLY A 401 -17.69 1.08 -2.80
N SER A 402 -18.72 1.58 -2.10
CA SER A 402 -18.72 3.00 -1.72
C SER A 402 -18.19 3.12 -0.29
N ASP A 403 -16.92 3.47 -0.19
CA ASP A 403 -16.07 3.27 0.96
C ASP A 403 -15.73 4.57 1.68
N LEU A 404 -15.30 4.41 2.94
CA LEU A 404 -14.89 5.51 3.78
C LEU A 404 -13.48 5.30 4.32
N TYR A 405 -12.55 6.09 3.81
CA TYR A 405 -11.15 6.12 4.21
C TYR A 405 -10.90 7.27 5.18
N THR A 406 -10.81 7.00 6.48
CA THR A 406 -10.58 8.02 7.50
C THR A 406 -9.27 7.80 8.26
N VAL A 407 -8.42 8.82 8.28
CA VAL A 407 -7.18 8.84 9.07
C VAL A 407 -7.05 10.10 9.94
N GLY A 408 -6.42 9.99 11.12
CA GLY A 408 -6.04 11.12 11.97
C GLY A 408 -6.53 11.00 13.42
N ARG A 409 -7.09 12.08 13.97
CA ARG A 409 -7.79 12.18 15.27
C ARG A 409 -6.94 12.09 16.54
N LYS A 410 -5.72 11.57 16.49
CA LYS A 410 -4.88 11.37 17.69
C LYS A 410 -3.61 12.22 17.74
N TYR A 411 -2.85 12.27 16.66
CA TYR A 411 -1.56 12.97 16.63
C TYR A 411 -1.70 14.31 15.90
N GLU A 412 -1.90 15.39 16.66
CA GLU A 412 -2.02 16.73 16.08
C GLU A 412 -0.73 17.13 15.35
N ASP A 413 -0.85 17.79 14.19
CA ASP A 413 0.29 18.39 13.51
C ASP A 413 0.77 19.61 14.30
N PHE A 414 2.08 19.70 14.53
CA PHE A 414 2.67 20.77 15.33
C PHE A 414 2.45 22.18 14.75
N ARG A 415 2.10 22.28 13.45
CA ARG A 415 1.88 23.56 12.77
C ARG A 415 0.50 24.13 13.05
N GLU A 416 -0.50 23.29 13.29
CA GLU A 416 -1.89 23.72 13.39
C GLU A 416 -2.69 22.81 14.33
N LYS A 417 -3.19 23.38 15.43
CA LYS A 417 -4.01 22.63 16.39
C LYS A 417 -5.29 22.11 15.74
N SER A 418 -5.76 20.96 16.23
CA SER A 418 -6.97 20.29 15.75
C SER A 418 -6.93 19.75 14.32
N PHE A 419 -5.76 19.79 13.67
CA PHE A 419 -5.48 19.06 12.45
C PHE A 419 -4.38 18.03 12.74
N PHE A 420 -4.40 16.89 12.04
CA PHE A 420 -3.60 15.73 12.39
C PHE A 420 -2.49 15.42 11.37
N SER A 421 -1.35 14.96 11.86
CA SER A 421 -0.23 14.49 11.03
C SER A 421 -0.44 13.01 10.69
N CYS A 422 -1.01 12.74 9.51
CA CYS A 422 -1.48 11.40 9.14
C CYS A 422 -0.42 10.54 8.43
N LEU A 423 0.23 11.03 7.38
CA LEU A 423 1.23 10.25 6.61
C LEU A 423 0.65 8.90 6.14
N SER A 424 -0.48 8.94 5.42
CA SER A 424 -1.31 7.77 5.08
C SER A 424 -1.96 7.91 3.70
N GLN A 425 -2.75 6.92 3.27
CA GLN A 425 -3.48 6.96 1.99
C GLN A 425 -2.50 7.03 0.81
N GLY A 426 -1.75 5.95 0.64
CA GLY A 426 -0.76 5.84 -0.43
C GLY A 426 0.48 6.70 -0.21
N PHE A 427 0.83 7.03 1.04
CA PHE A 427 1.91 7.96 1.34
C PHE A 427 3.29 7.28 1.39
N GLY A 428 4.28 7.86 0.70
CA GLY A 428 5.69 7.43 0.75
C GLY A 428 6.53 8.31 1.67
N PHE A 429 7.35 7.71 2.55
CA PHE A 429 8.15 8.45 3.53
C PHE A 429 9.58 7.93 3.67
N GLY A 430 10.54 8.86 3.61
CA GLY A 430 11.93 8.68 4.02
C GLY A 430 12.32 9.57 5.20
N ILE A 431 13.38 9.17 5.89
CA ILE A 431 13.92 9.91 7.03
C ILE A 431 14.91 10.94 6.48
N ARG A 432 14.51 12.21 6.54
CA ARG A 432 15.34 13.32 6.03
C ARG A 432 16.75 13.27 6.59
N ASP A 433 17.73 13.44 5.70
CA ASP A 433 19.17 13.42 5.96
C ASP A 433 19.75 12.08 6.48
N GLU A 434 18.93 11.04 6.66
CA GLU A 434 19.37 9.74 7.19
C GLU A 434 19.13 8.56 6.21
N ALA A 435 17.95 8.48 5.59
CA ALA A 435 17.61 7.37 4.68
C ALA A 435 16.48 7.72 3.70
N SER A 436 16.64 7.31 2.44
CA SER A 436 15.59 7.38 1.42
C SER A 436 14.34 6.60 1.81
N GLY A 437 13.20 6.97 1.23
CA GLY A 437 11.90 6.45 1.59
C GLY A 437 11.48 5.18 0.88
N GLY A 438 10.23 4.80 1.13
CA GLY A 438 9.57 3.65 0.52
C GLY A 438 8.57 4.04 -0.58
N THR A 439 7.77 3.06 -0.96
CA THR A 439 6.64 3.23 -1.88
C THR A 439 5.33 2.98 -1.15
N GLY A 440 4.47 3.99 -1.09
CA GLY A 440 3.10 3.88 -0.59
C GLY A 440 2.09 3.87 -1.73
N VAL A 441 1.08 3.01 -1.65
CA VAL A 441 0.07 2.80 -2.68
C VAL A 441 -1.31 2.59 -2.06
N LEU A 442 -2.29 3.38 -2.46
CA LEU A 442 -3.72 3.13 -2.25
C LEU A 442 -4.41 3.08 -3.60
N PHE A 443 -5.00 1.93 -3.93
CA PHE A 443 -5.77 1.72 -5.16
C PHE A 443 -7.20 1.37 -4.81
N ASP A 444 -8.15 2.16 -5.30
CA ASP A 444 -9.57 1.83 -5.37
C ASP A 444 -9.96 1.59 -6.84
N PHE A 445 -10.89 0.68 -7.08
CA PHE A 445 -11.30 0.27 -8.41
C PHE A 445 -12.77 0.54 -8.75
N ALA A 446 -13.62 0.92 -7.80
CA ALA A 446 -14.97 1.38 -8.13
C ALA A 446 -15.78 1.83 -6.91
N GLY A 447 -16.55 2.91 -7.05
CA GLY A 447 -17.67 3.26 -6.19
C GLY A 447 -17.61 4.73 -5.79
N ASN A 448 -18.51 5.20 -4.91
CA ASN A 448 -18.47 6.62 -4.53
C ASN A 448 -17.79 6.74 -3.17
N ASP A 449 -16.52 7.09 -3.19
CA ASP A 449 -15.59 6.99 -2.08
C ASP A 449 -15.34 8.33 -1.38
N VAL A 450 -15.01 8.23 -0.10
CA VAL A 450 -14.71 9.41 0.71
C VAL A 450 -13.37 9.24 1.40
N TYR A 451 -12.40 10.03 0.97
CA TYR A 451 -11.05 10.09 1.51
C TYR A 451 -10.90 11.27 2.46
N VAL A 452 -10.68 10.99 3.75
CA VAL A 452 -10.57 11.99 4.82
C VAL A 452 -9.25 11.87 5.56
N GLY A 453 -8.44 12.93 5.52
CA GLY A 453 -7.23 13.05 6.34
C GLY A 453 -6.60 14.45 6.23
N ASP A 454 -5.92 14.94 7.25
CA ASP A 454 -5.50 16.35 7.25
C ASP A 454 -4.16 16.59 6.53
N TYR A 455 -3.06 16.18 7.14
CA TYR A 455 -1.71 16.42 6.61
C TYR A 455 -1.09 15.14 6.06
N PHE A 456 -0.39 15.26 4.92
CA PHE A 456 0.40 14.19 4.32
C PHE A 456 -0.43 12.96 3.93
N VAL A 457 -1.41 13.16 3.04
CA VAL A 457 -2.33 12.09 2.61
C VAL A 457 -2.58 12.08 1.10
N GLN A 458 -3.28 11.06 0.62
CA GLN A 458 -3.84 11.00 -0.74
C GLN A 458 -2.75 11.08 -1.80
N GLY A 459 -1.91 10.03 -1.88
CA GLY A 459 -0.89 9.89 -2.92
C GLY A 459 0.30 10.84 -2.81
N SER A 460 0.52 11.41 -1.62
CA SER A 460 1.62 12.37 -1.39
C SER A 460 2.89 11.69 -0.89
N SER A 461 4.02 12.40 -0.87
CA SER A 461 5.29 11.80 -0.43
C SER A 461 6.28 12.78 0.18
N TYR A 462 7.24 12.23 0.95
CA TYR A 462 8.28 12.98 1.65
C TYR A 462 9.62 12.24 1.68
N TRP A 463 10.70 12.96 1.33
CA TRP A 463 12.09 12.52 1.26
C TRP A 463 12.40 11.24 0.45
N TYR A 464 12.80 11.41 -0.81
CA TYR A 464 13.24 10.33 -1.71
C TYR A 464 12.30 9.11 -1.74
N ALA A 465 10.99 9.38 -1.70
CA ALA A 465 9.94 8.38 -1.64
C ALA A 465 8.95 8.52 -2.80
N LEU A 466 8.10 7.51 -2.98
CA LEU A 466 7.01 7.49 -3.95
C LEU A 466 5.67 7.30 -3.23
N GLY A 467 4.72 8.18 -3.47
CA GLY A 467 3.34 8.07 -2.98
C GLY A 467 2.36 8.07 -4.14
N ILE A 468 1.34 7.22 -4.05
CA ILE A 468 0.37 6.97 -5.12
C ILE A 468 -1.02 6.75 -4.51
N LEU A 469 -1.99 7.53 -4.95
CA LEU A 469 -3.41 7.20 -4.86
C LEU A 469 -3.94 7.05 -6.28
N TYR A 470 -4.66 5.97 -6.54
CA TYR A 470 -5.39 5.76 -7.78
C TYR A 470 -6.83 5.40 -7.45
N ASP A 471 -7.76 6.07 -8.11
CA ASP A 471 -9.18 5.75 -8.13
C ASP A 471 -9.59 5.50 -9.59
N HIS A 472 -10.46 4.52 -9.81
CA HIS A 472 -10.84 4.10 -11.16
C HIS A 472 -12.18 4.64 -11.60
N SER A 473 -13.15 4.75 -10.70
CA SER A 473 -14.50 5.18 -11.05
C SER A 473 -15.33 5.51 -9.83
N GLY A 474 -16.06 6.61 -9.88
CA GLY A 474 -16.84 7.01 -8.74
C GLY A 474 -17.53 8.36 -8.84
N ASN A 475 -17.82 8.97 -7.69
CA ASN A 475 -18.11 10.39 -7.57
C ASN A 475 -17.61 10.74 -6.17
N ASP A 476 -16.33 11.04 -6.12
CA ASP A 476 -15.48 10.83 -4.97
C ASP A 476 -15.20 12.14 -4.27
N ARG A 477 -14.79 12.02 -3.02
CA ARG A 477 -14.55 13.16 -2.15
C ARG A 477 -13.19 13.05 -1.51
N TYR A 478 -12.29 13.90 -1.99
CA TYR A 478 -10.95 14.04 -1.47
C TYR A 478 -10.90 15.23 -0.51
N LEU A 479 -11.00 14.94 0.78
CA LEU A 479 -11.06 15.94 1.84
C LEU A 479 -9.74 15.94 2.62
N ALA A 480 -8.94 16.99 2.42
CA ALA A 480 -7.69 17.14 3.15
C ALA A 480 -7.36 18.57 3.56
N ARG A 481 -6.28 18.72 4.33
CA ARG A 481 -5.78 20.02 4.79
C ARG A 481 -4.57 20.46 3.98
N ARG A 482 -3.44 19.75 4.08
CA ARG A 482 -2.17 20.23 3.50
C ARG A 482 -1.19 19.10 3.15
N TYR A 483 -0.36 19.31 2.12
CA TYR A 483 0.61 18.31 1.66
C TYR A 483 -0.10 17.03 1.22
N SER A 484 -1.16 17.19 0.41
CA SER A 484 -2.09 16.12 0.06
C SER A 484 -2.44 16.11 -1.43
N GLN A 485 -3.14 15.08 -1.90
CA GLN A 485 -3.67 15.01 -3.28
C GLN A 485 -2.54 15.09 -4.31
N GLY A 486 -1.67 14.08 -4.29
CA GLY A 486 -0.55 13.96 -5.21
C GLY A 486 0.58 14.95 -4.99
N ALA A 487 0.76 15.48 -3.77
CA ALA A 487 1.82 16.44 -3.49
C ALA A 487 3.18 15.76 -3.26
N GLY A 488 4.24 16.28 -3.88
CA GLY A 488 5.61 15.89 -3.59
C GLY A 488 6.30 16.92 -2.68
N THR A 489 6.98 16.48 -1.61
CA THR A 489 7.67 17.39 -0.68
C THR A 489 9.09 16.92 -0.36
N HIS A 490 10.09 17.71 -0.76
CA HIS A 490 11.53 17.43 -0.57
C HIS A 490 12.02 16.20 -1.35
N LEU A 491 12.38 16.38 -2.62
CA LEU A 491 13.07 15.37 -3.45
C LEU A 491 12.27 14.06 -3.65
N THR A 492 10.96 14.17 -3.85
CA THR A 492 10.04 13.02 -3.98
C THR A 492 9.13 13.14 -5.18
N ALA A 493 8.39 12.07 -5.46
CA ALA A 493 7.27 12.08 -6.39
C ALA A 493 5.98 11.63 -5.70
N GLY A 494 4.89 12.37 -5.92
CA GLY A 494 3.55 12.03 -5.46
C GLY A 494 2.55 12.15 -6.62
N ILE A 495 1.56 11.27 -6.66
CA ILE A 495 0.47 11.31 -7.64
C ILE A 495 -0.87 10.90 -7.02
N LEU A 496 -1.90 11.67 -7.37
CA LEU A 496 -3.30 11.24 -7.31
C LEU A 496 -3.78 11.12 -8.75
N LEU A 497 -4.27 9.93 -9.14
CA LEU A 497 -4.86 9.68 -10.44
C LEU A 497 -6.31 9.22 -10.25
N ASP A 498 -7.25 10.05 -10.67
CA ASP A 498 -8.66 9.69 -10.80
C ASP A 498 -8.99 9.48 -12.28
N ARG A 499 -9.86 8.53 -12.58
CA ARG A 499 -10.19 8.17 -13.96
C ARG A 499 -11.59 8.59 -14.38
N GLU A 500 -12.59 8.46 -13.51
CA GLU A 500 -13.99 8.62 -13.89
C GLU A 500 -14.82 9.09 -12.70
N GLY A 501 -15.51 10.21 -12.80
CA GLY A 501 -16.46 10.58 -11.76
C GLY A 501 -17.06 11.97 -11.89
N ASN A 502 -17.60 12.50 -10.80
CA ASN A 502 -17.77 13.96 -10.67
C ASN A 502 -17.35 14.27 -9.24
N ASP A 503 -16.12 14.73 -9.12
CA ASP A 503 -15.29 14.57 -7.95
C ASP A 503 -15.03 15.90 -7.26
N TYR A 504 -14.79 15.81 -5.95
CA TYR A 504 -14.66 16.97 -5.09
C TYR A 504 -13.32 16.96 -4.38
N TYR A 505 -12.41 17.80 -4.86
CA TYR A 505 -11.07 17.98 -4.31
C TYR A 505 -11.02 19.21 -3.41
N THR A 506 -10.99 19.00 -2.09
CA THR A 506 -10.95 20.11 -1.11
C THR A 506 -9.68 20.09 -0.29
N THR A 507 -8.90 21.16 -0.37
CA THR A 507 -7.71 21.36 0.45
C THR A 507 -7.56 22.80 0.94
N TRP A 508 -6.65 23.01 1.89
CA TRP A 508 -6.17 24.36 2.19
C TRP A 508 -4.93 24.72 1.39
N GLY A 509 -3.91 23.85 1.32
CA GLY A 509 -2.77 24.20 0.49
C GLY A 509 -1.64 23.20 0.36
N VAL A 510 -0.67 23.52 -0.49
CA VAL A 510 0.44 22.62 -0.84
C VAL A 510 -0.10 21.24 -1.25
N SER A 511 -1.09 21.24 -2.14
CA SER A 511 -1.85 20.04 -2.52
C SER A 511 -2.25 20.06 -3.99
N GLN A 512 -3.01 19.07 -4.46
CA GLN A 512 -3.56 19.03 -5.83
C GLN A 512 -2.45 19.14 -6.86
N GLY A 513 -1.56 18.15 -6.83
CA GLY A 513 -0.40 18.07 -7.71
C GLY A 513 0.68 19.11 -7.44
N CYS A 514 0.82 19.60 -6.20
CA CYS A 514 1.85 20.58 -5.87
C CYS A 514 3.25 19.95 -5.75
N GLY A 515 4.22 20.50 -6.46
CA GLY A 515 5.64 20.15 -6.32
C GLY A 515 6.36 21.15 -5.41
N HIS A 516 6.78 20.72 -4.22
CA HIS A 516 7.49 21.51 -3.23
C HIS A 516 8.92 21.02 -2.92
N ASP A 517 9.91 21.91 -3.09
CA ASP A 517 11.32 21.68 -2.74
C ASP A 517 11.96 20.54 -3.55
N LEU A 518 12.24 20.81 -4.83
CA LEU A 518 12.88 19.86 -5.76
C LEU A 518 12.14 18.52 -5.90
N SER A 519 10.81 18.54 -5.85
CA SER A 519 9.95 17.36 -5.95
C SER A 519 8.99 17.46 -7.14
N VAL A 520 8.32 16.36 -7.44
CA VAL A 520 7.22 16.24 -8.39
C VAL A 520 5.93 16.02 -7.63
N GLY A 521 4.93 16.87 -7.86
CA GLY A 521 3.54 16.58 -7.49
C GLY A 521 2.69 16.52 -8.75
N MET A 522 1.76 15.57 -8.79
CA MET A 522 0.86 15.36 -9.92
C MET A 522 -0.56 15.04 -9.43
N LEU A 523 -1.55 15.75 -9.95
CA LEU A 523 -2.95 15.34 -9.89
C LEU A 523 -3.43 15.19 -11.33
N VAL A 524 -4.01 14.05 -11.65
CA VAL A 524 -4.62 13.81 -12.96
C VAL A 524 -6.04 13.33 -12.71
N ASP A 525 -6.99 14.01 -13.33
CA ASP A 525 -8.38 13.60 -13.47
C ASP A 525 -8.65 13.40 -14.96
N LEU A 526 -9.27 12.27 -15.33
CA LEU A 526 -9.45 11.90 -16.74
C LEU A 526 -10.86 12.13 -17.25
N SER A 527 -11.89 12.17 -16.40
CA SER A 527 -13.24 12.46 -16.86
C SER A 527 -14.19 12.80 -15.72
N GLY A 528 -14.99 13.83 -15.92
CA GLY A 528 -16.02 14.19 -14.96
C GLY A 528 -16.63 15.56 -15.14
N ASN A 529 -17.16 16.11 -14.06
CA ASN A 529 -17.41 17.55 -13.94
C ASN A 529 -17.03 17.89 -12.50
N ASP A 530 -15.82 18.37 -12.34
CA ASP A 530 -15.06 18.27 -11.11
C ASP A 530 -14.94 19.60 -10.40
N SER A 531 -14.71 19.53 -9.09
CA SER A 531 -14.59 20.72 -8.25
C SER A 531 -13.28 20.73 -7.48
N TYR A 532 -12.41 21.66 -7.85
CA TYR A 532 -11.12 21.88 -7.21
C TYR A 532 -11.18 23.11 -6.30
N THR A 533 -11.14 22.88 -4.99
CA THR A 533 -11.12 23.94 -3.98
C THR A 533 -9.80 23.96 -3.21
N ALA A 534 -9.07 25.08 -3.28
CA ALA A 534 -7.83 25.28 -2.54
C ALA A 534 -7.59 26.74 -2.10
N THR A 535 -6.76 26.95 -1.07
CA THR A 535 -6.42 28.30 -0.58
C THR A 535 -5.02 28.76 -0.98
N VAL A 536 -3.99 27.91 -0.98
CA VAL A 536 -2.59 28.34 -1.20
C VAL A 536 -1.71 27.25 -1.80
N LEU A 537 -0.87 27.57 -2.80
CA LEU A 537 0.11 26.63 -3.37
C LEU A 537 -0.50 25.27 -3.77
N SER A 538 -1.59 25.26 -4.52
CA SER A 538 -2.23 24.03 -5.01
C SER A 538 -2.56 24.14 -6.50
N GLN A 539 -3.28 23.18 -7.08
CA GLN A 539 -3.73 23.19 -8.48
C GLN A 539 -2.55 23.31 -9.44
N GLY A 540 -1.64 22.34 -9.33
CA GLY A 540 -0.45 22.26 -10.17
C GLY A 540 0.62 23.30 -9.83
N ALA A 541 0.62 23.88 -8.63
CA ALA A 541 1.64 24.85 -8.25
C ALA A 541 3.03 24.21 -8.06
N GLY A 542 4.06 24.84 -8.63
CA GLY A 542 5.47 24.54 -8.35
C GLY A 542 6.06 25.56 -7.39
N ASN A 543 6.63 25.09 -6.29
CA ASN A 543 7.29 25.95 -5.30
C ASN A 543 8.67 25.41 -4.90
N ASP A 544 9.62 26.33 -4.68
CA ASP A 544 10.98 26.02 -4.24
C ASP A 544 11.66 24.98 -5.13
N ASN A 545 11.59 25.19 -6.44
CA ASN A 545 12.21 24.36 -7.49
C ASN A 545 11.53 23.01 -7.72
N GLY A 546 10.30 22.83 -7.24
CA GLY A 546 9.46 21.67 -7.57
C GLY A 546 8.73 21.84 -8.90
N PHE A 547 8.23 20.71 -9.41
CA PHE A 547 7.31 20.63 -10.54
C PHE A 547 5.93 20.25 -10.02
N GLY A 548 4.99 21.17 -10.13
CA GLY A 548 3.58 20.91 -9.85
C GLY A 548 2.81 20.78 -11.14
N ILE A 549 1.96 19.76 -11.22
CA ILE A 549 1.18 19.42 -12.41
C ILE A 549 -0.23 19.04 -11.96
N LEU A 550 -1.23 19.76 -12.45
CA LEU A 550 -2.63 19.33 -12.44
C LEU A 550 -3.08 19.20 -13.88
N VAL A 551 -3.75 18.10 -14.19
CA VAL A 551 -4.35 17.83 -15.50
C VAL A 551 -5.78 17.39 -15.25
N ASP A 552 -6.71 18.12 -15.84
CA ASP A 552 -8.09 17.70 -16.05
C ASP A 552 -8.28 17.48 -17.56
N VAL A 553 -8.93 16.39 -17.94
CA VAL A 553 -9.02 15.96 -19.35
C VAL A 553 -10.40 16.21 -19.94
N GLU A 554 -11.47 15.79 -19.27
CA GLU A 554 -12.84 15.90 -19.77
C GLU A 554 -13.76 16.47 -18.69
N GLY A 555 -14.44 17.58 -18.96
CA GLY A 555 -15.50 17.99 -18.04
C GLY A 555 -16.09 19.36 -18.25
N ASN A 556 -16.72 19.89 -17.20
CA ASN A 556 -17.05 21.31 -17.08
C ASN A 556 -16.79 21.68 -15.62
N ASP A 557 -15.61 22.22 -15.38
CA ASP A 557 -14.97 22.10 -14.09
C ASP A 557 -14.92 23.44 -13.36
N ILE A 558 -14.81 23.34 -12.04
CA ILE A 558 -14.82 24.50 -11.15
C ILE A 558 -13.52 24.58 -10.38
N TYR A 559 -12.70 25.58 -10.73
CA TYR A 559 -11.44 25.87 -10.06
C TYR A 559 -11.59 27.06 -9.09
N SER A 560 -11.84 26.71 -7.83
CA SER A 560 -12.01 27.64 -6.72
C SER A 560 -10.72 27.82 -5.92
N ALA A 561 -10.09 28.99 -6.08
CA ALA A 561 -8.84 29.38 -5.44
C ALA A 561 -9.02 30.68 -4.64
N ALA A 562 -8.33 30.77 -3.50
CA ALA A 562 -8.20 32.05 -2.81
C ALA A 562 -7.23 32.98 -3.57
N ARG A 563 -7.70 34.19 -3.88
CA ARG A 563 -6.97 35.16 -4.70
C ARG A 563 -5.56 35.49 -4.18
N ASN A 564 -4.61 35.67 -5.09
CA ASN A 564 -3.22 36.08 -4.82
C ASN A 564 -2.38 35.09 -4.00
N ASN A 565 -2.79 33.83 -3.89
CA ASN A 565 -2.10 32.83 -3.05
C ASN A 565 -1.29 31.80 -3.84
N ARG A 566 -0.94 32.09 -5.11
CA ARG A 566 -0.12 31.21 -5.95
C ARG A 566 -0.72 29.79 -6.01
N VAL A 567 -1.98 29.71 -6.41
CA VAL A 567 -2.70 28.44 -6.54
C VAL A 567 -2.52 27.97 -7.98
N GLN A 568 -3.48 28.27 -8.85
CA GLN A 568 -3.58 27.84 -10.24
C GLN A 568 -2.29 27.97 -11.06
N GLY A 569 -1.65 26.84 -11.38
CA GLY A 569 -0.56 26.74 -12.35
C GLY A 569 0.63 27.64 -12.05
N SER A 570 0.91 27.93 -10.78
CA SER A 570 1.89 28.96 -10.43
C SER A 570 3.31 28.42 -10.25
N GLY A 571 4.30 29.14 -10.75
CA GLY A 571 5.73 28.84 -10.58
C GLY A 571 6.49 29.98 -9.90
N ASN A 572 7.60 29.66 -9.21
CA ASN A 572 8.50 30.66 -8.63
C ASN A 572 9.97 30.38 -8.92
N LYS A 573 10.82 31.41 -8.79
CA LYS A 573 12.28 31.27 -8.84
C LYS A 573 12.84 31.29 -7.43
N MET A 574 13.65 30.29 -7.09
CA MET A 574 14.27 30.15 -5.78
C MET A 574 15.63 29.48 -5.92
N ARG A 575 16.62 29.83 -5.08
CA ARG A 575 17.97 29.22 -5.08
C ARG A 575 18.68 29.18 -6.44
N GLY A 576 18.34 30.08 -7.37
CA GLY A 576 18.92 30.12 -8.71
C GLY A 576 18.29 29.15 -9.72
N PHE A 577 17.36 28.29 -9.28
CA PHE A 577 16.56 27.40 -10.12
C PHE A 577 15.11 27.90 -10.22
N SER A 578 14.36 27.32 -11.14
CA SER A 578 12.95 27.62 -11.37
C SER A 578 12.07 26.48 -10.90
N SER A 579 10.87 26.78 -10.42
CA SER A 579 9.78 25.84 -10.24
C SER A 579 8.84 25.94 -11.42
N LEU A 580 8.36 24.80 -11.91
CA LEU A 580 7.30 24.76 -12.92
C LEU A 580 5.97 24.53 -12.20
N GLY A 581 4.98 25.37 -12.50
CA GLY A 581 3.59 25.07 -12.17
C GLY A 581 2.77 24.95 -13.44
N LEU A 582 1.98 23.90 -13.54
CA LEU A 582 1.17 23.59 -14.71
C LEU A 582 -0.24 23.21 -14.27
N LEU A 583 -1.23 23.98 -14.70
CA LEU A 583 -2.64 23.63 -14.66
C LEU A 583 -3.08 23.45 -16.11
N LEU A 584 -3.41 22.22 -16.50
CA LEU A 584 -3.99 21.88 -17.80
C LEU A 584 -5.44 21.51 -17.59
N ASP A 585 -6.31 22.19 -18.33
CA ASP A 585 -7.69 21.79 -18.58
C ASP A 585 -7.79 21.54 -20.08
N LEU A 586 -8.25 20.34 -20.47
CA LEU A 586 -8.15 19.88 -21.86
C LEU A 586 -9.50 19.74 -22.57
N SER A 587 -10.63 19.98 -21.90
CA SER A 587 -11.92 20.20 -22.56
C SER A 587 -12.99 20.62 -21.57
N GLY A 588 -13.94 21.45 -22.03
CA GLY A 588 -15.06 21.86 -21.19
C GLY A 588 -15.46 23.32 -21.29
N GLU A 589 -16.56 23.66 -20.61
CA GLU A 589 -16.89 25.05 -20.28
C GLU A 589 -16.65 25.34 -18.79
N ASP A 590 -15.40 25.71 -18.47
CA ASP A 590 -14.91 25.77 -17.09
C ASP A 590 -15.10 27.13 -16.41
N THR A 591 -14.96 27.12 -15.08
CA THR A 591 -15.04 28.31 -14.25
C THR A 591 -13.83 28.48 -13.35
N TYR A 592 -13.09 29.57 -13.58
CA TYR A 592 -11.90 29.91 -12.81
C TYR A 592 -12.15 31.12 -11.89
N SER A 593 -11.91 30.94 -10.59
CA SER A 593 -12.03 32.01 -9.59
C SER A 593 -11.07 33.21 -9.77
N GLU A 594 -9.93 33.04 -10.43
CA GLU A 594 -9.01 34.12 -10.84
C GLU A 594 -9.49 34.86 -12.11
N GLY A 595 -10.56 34.38 -12.75
CA GLY A 595 -11.16 35.01 -13.93
C GLY A 595 -10.46 34.68 -15.24
N TYR A 596 -9.82 33.52 -15.33
CA TYR A 596 -9.36 32.99 -16.61
C TYR A 596 -10.55 32.69 -17.53
N GLU A 597 -10.28 32.72 -18.83
CA GLU A 597 -11.24 32.44 -19.89
C GLU A 597 -10.93 31.07 -20.47
N ASN A 598 -11.95 30.35 -20.92
CA ASN A 598 -11.77 29.08 -21.62
C ASN A 598 -11.08 29.30 -22.96
N ASN A 599 -10.43 28.26 -23.49
CA ASN A 599 -9.69 28.29 -24.74
C ASN A 599 -8.57 29.36 -24.75
N ALA A 600 -7.84 29.47 -23.64
CA ALA A 600 -6.79 30.46 -23.46
C ALA A 600 -5.60 29.92 -22.67
N ILE A 601 -4.45 30.60 -22.85
CA ILE A 601 -3.22 30.29 -22.15
C ILE A 601 -2.79 31.50 -21.34
N TYR A 602 -2.64 31.31 -20.04
CA TYR A 602 -2.14 32.31 -19.10
C TYR A 602 -0.80 31.88 -18.56
N THR A 603 0.12 32.84 -18.44
CA THR A 603 1.44 32.58 -17.84
C THR A 603 1.65 33.47 -16.63
N SER A 604 2.27 32.90 -15.59
CA SER A 604 2.65 33.64 -14.38
C SER A 604 4.15 33.53 -14.13
N LYS A 605 4.72 34.60 -13.54
CA LYS A 605 6.13 34.76 -13.10
C LYS A 605 7.09 33.66 -13.61
N GLN A 606 7.54 33.82 -14.85
CA GLN A 606 8.56 33.05 -15.58
C GLN A 606 8.24 31.59 -15.94
N TYR A 607 7.59 30.78 -15.08
CA TYR A 607 7.41 29.33 -15.34
C TYR A 607 6.11 28.76 -14.74
N GLY A 608 5.08 29.58 -14.60
CA GLY A 608 3.73 29.10 -14.31
C GLY A 608 2.86 29.16 -15.56
N VAL A 609 2.11 28.11 -15.82
CA VAL A 609 1.19 27.99 -16.96
C VAL A 609 -0.17 27.52 -16.44
N MET A 610 -1.21 28.25 -16.82
CA MET A 610 -2.57 27.75 -16.88
C MET A 610 -2.94 27.68 -18.36
N TYR A 611 -3.38 26.50 -18.80
CA TYR A 611 -3.70 26.19 -20.18
C TYR A 611 -5.08 25.56 -20.19
N ASP A 612 -5.97 26.15 -20.96
CA ASP A 612 -7.30 25.66 -21.22
C ASP A 612 -7.49 25.63 -22.74
N ASN A 613 -7.77 24.47 -23.30
CA ASN A 613 -8.00 24.29 -24.72
C ASN A 613 -8.76 23.00 -25.00
N GLU A 614 -9.74 23.02 -25.90
CA GLU A 614 -10.46 21.81 -26.30
C GLU A 614 -9.57 20.86 -27.11
N VAL A 615 -9.15 19.76 -26.49
CA VAL A 615 -8.37 18.69 -27.10
C VAL A 615 -9.28 17.49 -27.37
N GLU A 616 -9.64 17.27 -28.63
CA GLU A 616 -10.37 16.07 -29.02
C GLU A 616 -9.50 14.80 -28.83
N ASP A 617 -10.09 13.74 -28.27
CA ASP A 617 -9.52 12.40 -28.11
C ASP A 617 -8.15 12.36 -27.38
N PHE A 618 -8.00 13.11 -26.28
CA PHE A 618 -6.75 13.10 -25.50
C PHE A 618 -6.49 11.73 -24.85
N HIS A 619 -5.27 11.23 -25.02
CA HIS A 619 -4.78 10.01 -24.36
C HIS A 619 -3.37 10.27 -23.81
N TRP A 620 -3.18 9.99 -22.52
CA TRP A 620 -1.88 10.18 -21.87
C TRP A 620 -0.95 8.98 -22.14
N ASP A 621 -0.15 9.10 -23.19
CA ASP A 621 0.90 8.13 -23.54
C ASP A 621 2.29 8.75 -23.27
N TYR A 622 3.00 8.31 -22.22
CA TYR A 622 4.34 8.82 -21.85
C TYR A 622 5.34 7.73 -21.49
#